data_AF-A0A5S6R0R8-F1
#
_entry.id   AF-A0A5S6R0R8-F1
#
_cell.length_a   1.000
_cell.length_b   1.000
_cell.length_c   1.000
_cell.angle_alpha   90.00
_cell.angle_beta   90.00
_cell.angle_gamma   90.00
#
_symmetry.space_group_name_H-M   'P 1'
#
loop_
_entity.id
_entity.type
_entity.pdbx_description
1 polymer ?
#
loop_
_entity_poly.entity_id
_entity_poly.type
_entity_poly.pdbx_seq_one_letter_code
_entity_poly.pdbx_strand_id
1 'polypeptide(L)'
;MPKFASTGCSRNQYHCAYCDRKFRDSRQARKRHLQSLSHKRARTEHYEGLKSAQQRWSEERNKASCRAFAKDECPFGITCKYSHMTQEDRHQLEQRALLEAMMSKSFAPVTDAQTILYCWLAKRRPDLIAVEKLRKRLKEQQNNSALWPPSLRLLFAKLQAN
;
A
#
# COMPACT_ATOMS: atom_id res chain seq x y z
N MET A 1 7.15 -20.69 -50.71
CA MET A 1 7.99 -21.00 -49.54
C MET A 1 8.72 -19.74 -49.07
N PRO A 2 8.17 -18.96 -48.13
CA PRO A 2 8.87 -17.79 -47.61
C PRO A 2 9.83 -18.19 -46.48
N LYS A 3 11.05 -17.64 -46.57
CA LYS A 3 12.18 -17.84 -45.66
C LYS A 3 11.89 -17.14 -44.33
N PHE A 4 11.99 -17.88 -43.21
CA PHE A 4 11.96 -17.31 -41.87
C PHE A 4 13.21 -16.46 -41.65
N ALA A 5 13.03 -15.13 -41.60
CA ALA A 5 14.04 -14.22 -41.10
C ALA A 5 14.22 -14.46 -39.60
N SER A 6 15.36 -15.01 -39.22
CA SER A 6 15.81 -15.11 -37.84
C SER A 6 16.25 -13.72 -37.35
N THR A 7 15.28 -12.90 -36.95
CA THR A 7 15.55 -11.60 -36.31
C THR A 7 16.02 -11.85 -34.88
N GLY A 8 17.27 -11.46 -34.61
CA GLY A 8 17.97 -11.66 -33.35
C GLY A 8 17.20 -11.14 -32.13
N CYS A 9 17.03 -12.03 -31.16
CA CYS A 9 16.44 -11.74 -29.87
C CYS A 9 17.48 -11.07 -28.94
N SER A 10 17.61 -9.74 -28.99
CA SER A 10 18.37 -8.98 -27.99
C SER A 10 17.48 -8.58 -26.80
N ARG A 11 17.01 -9.59 -26.04
CA ARG A 11 16.04 -9.44 -24.93
C ARG A 11 16.60 -9.12 -23.54
N ASN A 12 17.85 -8.69 -23.41
CA ASN A 12 18.41 -8.27 -22.11
C ASN A 12 18.44 -6.74 -22.01
N GLN A 13 17.32 -6.14 -21.64
CA GLN A 13 17.20 -4.72 -21.32
C GLN A 13 16.73 -4.56 -19.88
N TYR A 14 17.45 -3.75 -19.10
CA TYR A 14 17.05 -3.36 -17.75
C TYR A 14 16.33 -2.02 -17.81
N HIS A 15 15.20 -1.92 -17.12
CA HIS A 15 14.42 -0.72 -16.94
C HIS A 15 14.50 -0.26 -15.48
N CYS A 16 14.86 1.00 -15.25
CA CYS A 16 14.76 1.62 -13.92
C CYS A 16 13.52 2.49 -13.85
N ALA A 17 12.55 2.13 -13.00
CA ALA A 17 11.31 2.88 -12.81
C ALA A 17 11.49 4.22 -12.05
N TYR A 18 12.62 4.44 -11.38
CA TYR A 18 12.90 5.72 -10.72
C TYR A 18 13.47 6.75 -11.70
N CYS A 19 14.20 6.29 -12.72
CA CYS A 19 14.89 7.17 -13.67
C CYS A 19 14.27 7.15 -15.06
N ASP A 20 13.27 6.29 -15.31
CA ASP A 20 12.65 6.00 -16.60
C ASP A 20 13.64 5.75 -17.74
N ARG A 21 14.75 5.06 -17.42
CA ARG A 21 15.81 4.73 -18.38
C ARG A 21 15.85 3.23 -18.66
N LYS A 22 16.03 2.89 -19.94
CA LYS A 22 16.26 1.53 -20.43
C LYS A 22 17.70 1.41 -20.94
N PHE A 23 18.41 0.37 -20.54
CA PHE A 23 19.76 0.09 -21.02
C PHE A 23 20.01 -1.41 -21.13
N ARG A 24 21.04 -1.80 -21.89
CA ARG A 24 21.42 -3.21 -22.04
C ARG A 24 21.77 -3.82 -20.68
N ASP A 25 21.11 -4.91 -20.33
CA ASP A 25 21.21 -5.50 -19.01
C ASP A 25 22.53 -6.25 -18.82
N SER A 26 23.43 -5.60 -18.07
CA SER A 26 24.68 -6.17 -17.57
C SER A 26 24.74 -5.92 -16.06
N ARG A 27 25.17 -6.93 -15.28
CA ARG A 27 25.29 -6.82 -13.82
C ARG A 27 26.11 -5.59 -13.39
N GLN A 28 27.23 -5.33 -14.08
CA GLN A 28 28.10 -4.19 -13.80
C GLN A 28 27.43 -2.86 -14.17
N ALA A 29 26.76 -2.79 -15.32
CA ALA A 29 26.02 -1.60 -15.75
C ALA A 29 24.88 -1.26 -14.77
N ARG A 30 24.13 -2.27 -14.33
CA ARG A 30 23.06 -2.12 -13.34
C ARG A 30 23.60 -1.64 -11.99
N LYS A 31 24.69 -2.24 -11.51
CA LYS A 31 25.32 -1.82 -10.24
C LYS A 31 25.79 -0.36 -10.31
N ARG A 32 26.47 0.03 -11.40
CA ARG A 32 26.89 1.43 -11.62
C ARG A 32 25.71 2.39 -11.69
N HIS A 33 24.63 2.01 -12.36
CA HIS A 33 23.41 2.81 -12.43
C HIS A 33 22.79 3.02 -11.04
N LEU A 34 22.58 1.95 -10.27
CA LEU A 34 21.99 2.03 -8.92
C LEU A 34 22.84 2.84 -7.93
N GLN A 35 24.17 2.84 -8.11
CA GLN A 35 25.10 3.61 -7.28
C GLN A 35 25.23 5.08 -7.70
N SER A 36 24.75 5.43 -8.89
CA SER A 36 24.84 6.80 -9.42
C SER A 36 24.07 7.81 -8.57
N LEU A 37 24.57 9.04 -8.49
CA LEU A 37 23.92 10.12 -7.75
C LEU A 37 22.54 10.45 -8.33
N SER A 38 22.39 10.38 -9.65
CA SER A 38 21.10 10.60 -10.33
C SER A 38 20.04 9.60 -9.87
N HIS A 39 20.38 8.30 -9.81
CA HIS A 39 19.45 7.28 -9.31
C HIS A 39 19.13 7.50 -7.83
N LYS A 40 20.13 7.78 -7.00
CA LYS A 40 19.89 8.04 -5.57
C LYS A 40 18.95 9.23 -5.36
N ARG A 41 19.15 10.33 -6.09
CA ARG A 41 18.29 11.52 -6.04
C ARG A 41 16.85 11.20 -6.49
N ALA A 42 16.70 10.56 -7.65
CA ALA A 42 15.38 10.19 -8.18
C ALA A 42 14.64 9.23 -7.24
N ARG A 43 15.36 8.27 -6.64
CA ARG A 43 14.80 7.38 -5.62
C ARG A 43 14.35 8.16 -4.38
N THR A 44 15.17 9.08 -3.86
CA THR A 44 14.80 9.91 -2.72
C THR A 44 13.55 10.72 -3.03
N GLU A 45 13.53 11.44 -4.16
CA GLU A 45 12.40 12.26 -4.62
C GLU A 45 11.09 11.46 -4.70
N HIS A 46 11.16 10.24 -5.24
CA HIS A 46 10.02 9.32 -5.28
C HIS A 46 9.44 9.05 -3.88
N TYR A 47 10.28 8.73 -2.90
CA TYR A 47 9.81 8.47 -1.54
C TYR A 47 9.39 9.74 -0.79
N GLU A 48 10.02 10.89 -1.04
CA GLU A 48 9.59 12.19 -0.49
C GLU A 48 8.17 12.56 -0.94
N GLY A 49 7.78 12.20 -2.17
CA GLY A 49 6.41 12.37 -2.68
C GLY A 49 5.37 11.48 -2.01
N LEU A 50 5.77 10.33 -1.46
CA LEU A 50 4.88 9.38 -0.78
C LEU A 50 4.70 9.65 0.72
N LYS A 51 5.48 10.56 1.30
CA LYS A 51 5.35 10.92 2.72
C LYS A 51 4.01 11.63 2.98
N SER A 52 3.36 11.24 4.08
CA SER A 52 2.18 11.95 4.58
C SER A 52 2.49 13.40 4.92
N ALA A 53 1.48 14.27 4.91
CA ALA A 53 1.63 15.65 5.35
C ALA A 53 2.08 15.69 6.82
N GLN A 54 1.59 14.77 7.64
CA GLN A 54 2.02 14.64 9.03
C GLN A 54 3.51 14.31 9.16
N GLN A 55 4.03 13.36 8.37
CA GLN A 55 5.44 13.03 8.39
C GLN A 55 6.30 14.21 7.90
N ARG A 56 5.91 14.83 6.78
CA ARG A 56 6.60 16.01 6.24
C ARG A 56 6.63 17.16 7.25
N TRP A 57 5.51 17.46 7.92
CA TRP A 57 5.44 18.47 8.96
C TRP A 57 6.40 18.19 10.12
N SER A 58 6.45 16.94 10.58
CA SER A 58 7.32 16.54 11.69
C SER A 58 8.81 16.68 11.36
N GLU A 59 9.19 16.49 10.09
CA GLU A 59 10.55 16.67 9.63
C GLU A 59 10.87 18.16 9.45
N GLU A 60 10.00 18.91 8.77
CA GLU A 60 10.20 20.32 8.46
C GLU A 60 10.21 21.22 9.70
N ARG A 61 9.38 20.94 10.72
CA ARG A 61 9.36 21.74 11.96
C ARG A 61 10.68 21.69 12.73
N ASN A 62 11.45 20.61 12.55
CA ASN A 62 12.74 20.41 13.21
C ASN A 62 13.91 20.93 12.37
N LYS A 63 13.69 21.28 11.10
CA LYS A 63 14.72 21.81 10.21
C LYS A 63 14.87 23.32 10.42
N ALA A 64 16.11 23.78 10.52
CA ALA A 64 16.40 25.20 10.44
C ALA A 64 16.15 25.72 9.01
N SER A 65 15.82 26.99 8.86
CA SER A 65 15.63 27.63 7.55
C SER A 65 16.95 27.66 6.76
N CYS A 66 16.86 27.44 5.45
CA CYS A 66 18.01 27.45 4.57
C CYS A 66 18.48 28.88 4.28
N ARG A 67 19.68 29.22 4.74
CA ARG A 67 20.28 30.54 4.47
C ARG A 67 20.60 30.78 2.99
N ALA A 68 20.90 29.72 2.24
CA ALA A 68 21.17 29.82 0.81
C ALA A 68 19.89 30.17 0.04
N PHE A 69 18.79 29.47 0.34
CA PHE A 69 17.48 29.71 -0.25
C PHE A 69 16.91 31.10 0.10
N ALA A 70 17.24 31.62 1.29
CA ALA A 70 16.81 32.95 1.71
C ALA A 70 17.48 34.09 0.92
N LYS A 71 18.62 33.84 0.26
CA LYS A 71 19.33 34.82 -0.54
C LYS A 71 19.06 34.64 -2.03
N ASP A 72 19.17 33.40 -2.52
CA ASP A 72 19.07 33.03 -3.93
C ASP A 72 18.64 31.55 -4.08
N GLU A 73 18.79 30.96 -5.25
CA GLU A 73 18.53 29.53 -5.48
C GLU A 73 19.53 28.63 -4.71
N CYS A 74 19.01 27.65 -3.97
CA CYS A 74 19.84 26.72 -3.21
C CYS A 74 20.44 25.64 -4.12
N PRO A 75 21.77 25.47 -4.18
CA PRO A 75 22.42 24.52 -5.08
C PRO A 75 22.15 23.04 -4.74
N PHE A 76 21.64 22.79 -3.53
CA PHE A 76 21.28 21.44 -3.07
C PHE A 76 19.84 21.04 -3.45
N GLY A 77 19.02 21.98 -3.92
CA GLY A 77 17.63 21.76 -4.33
C GLY A 77 16.82 20.99 -3.28
N ILE A 78 16.07 19.97 -3.74
CA ILE A 78 15.26 19.09 -2.89
C ILE A 78 16.06 18.23 -1.90
N THR A 79 17.38 18.08 -2.11
CA THR A 79 18.26 17.31 -1.21
C THR A 79 18.87 18.16 -0.09
N CYS A 80 18.45 19.42 0.04
CA CYS A 80 18.94 20.29 1.10
C CYS A 80 18.56 19.75 2.49
N LYS A 81 19.50 19.84 3.43
CA LYS A 81 19.27 19.49 4.85
C LYS A 81 18.36 20.50 5.56
N TYR A 82 18.26 21.72 5.03
CA TYR A 82 17.54 22.83 5.63
C TYR A 82 16.18 23.02 4.96
N SER A 83 15.25 23.66 5.67
CA SER A 83 13.92 23.93 5.14
C SER A 83 13.95 25.06 4.10
N HIS A 84 13.31 24.82 2.95
CA HIS A 84 13.05 25.82 1.90
C HIS A 84 11.62 26.37 1.97
N MET A 85 10.91 26.20 3.09
CA MET A 85 9.53 26.63 3.22
C MET A 85 9.44 28.05 3.78
N THR A 86 8.54 28.85 3.20
CA THR A 86 8.14 30.14 3.78
C THR A 86 7.32 29.93 5.06
N GLN A 87 7.01 31.00 5.78
CA GLN A 87 6.17 30.88 6.98
C GLN A 87 4.75 30.43 6.62
N GLU A 88 4.24 30.92 5.49
CA GLU A 88 2.95 30.57 4.93
C GLU A 88 2.91 29.09 4.54
N ASP A 89 3.93 28.60 3.83
CA ASP A 89 4.02 27.20 3.42
C ASP A 89 4.02 26.24 4.63
N ARG A 90 4.73 26.62 5.71
CA ARG A 90 4.75 25.84 6.95
C ARG A 90 3.37 25.77 7.60
N HIS A 91 2.66 26.89 7.64
CA HIS A 91 1.30 26.92 8.18
C HIS A 91 0.32 26.10 7.34
N GLN A 92 0.42 26.16 6.01
CA GLN A 92 -0.37 25.31 5.12
C GLN A 92 -0.07 23.83 5.33
N LEU A 93 1.21 23.46 5.51
CA LEU A 93 1.61 22.08 5.76
C LEU A 93 1.09 21.57 7.10
N GLU A 94 1.12 22.39 8.14
CA GLU A 94 0.54 22.09 9.45
C GLU A 94 -0.97 21.85 9.34
N GLN A 95 -1.71 22.73 8.67
CA GLN A 95 -3.15 22.55 8.44
C GLN A 95 -3.46 21.25 7.70
N ARG A 96 -2.70 20.92 6.65
CA ARG A 96 -2.84 19.66 5.91
C ARG A 96 -2.57 18.45 6.81
N ALA A 97 -1.53 18.51 7.65
CA ALA A 97 -1.21 17.45 8.59
C ALA A 97 -2.33 17.23 9.63
N LEU A 98 -2.94 18.31 10.13
CA LEU A 98 -4.07 18.23 11.05
C LEU A 98 -5.31 17.60 10.39
N LEU A 99 -5.65 18.05 9.19
CA LEU A 99 -6.76 17.49 8.42
C LEU A 99 -6.54 16.00 8.13
N GLU A 100 -5.34 15.62 7.70
CA GLU A 100 -4.97 14.22 7.48
C GLU A 100 -5.06 13.38 8.76
N ALA A 101 -4.62 13.92 9.90
CA ALA A 101 -4.73 13.23 11.19
C ALA A 101 -6.20 13.06 11.63
N MET A 102 -7.06 14.05 11.36
CA MET A 102 -8.50 13.95 11.59
C MET A 102 -9.14 12.89 10.69
N MET A 103 -8.78 12.85 9.41
CA MET A 103 -9.28 11.83 8.47
C MET A 103 -8.75 10.43 8.81
N SER A 104 -7.49 10.30 9.21
CA SER A 104 -6.89 9.02 9.61
C SER A 104 -7.59 8.39 10.81
N LYS A 105 -8.10 9.20 11.76
CA LYS A 105 -8.89 8.70 12.89
C LYS A 105 -10.23 8.09 12.48
N SER A 106 -10.75 8.44 11.29
CA SER A 106 -12.00 7.85 10.77
C SER A 106 -11.82 6.43 10.23
N PHE A 107 -10.58 6.01 9.97
CA PHE A 107 -10.23 4.64 9.63
C PHE A 107 -9.41 4.06 10.78
N ALA A 108 -10.09 3.43 11.75
CA ALA A 108 -9.39 2.65 12.77
C ALA A 108 -8.42 1.71 12.05
N PRO A 109 -7.11 1.73 12.37
CA PRO A 109 -6.18 0.80 11.75
C PRO A 109 -6.73 -0.59 12.01
N VAL A 110 -6.99 -1.35 10.94
CA VAL A 110 -7.37 -2.75 11.06
C VAL A 110 -6.14 -3.48 11.60
N THR A 111 -5.97 -3.45 12.92
CA THR A 111 -4.84 -4.05 13.64
C THR A 111 -5.04 -5.54 13.87
N ASP A 112 -6.29 -6.00 13.75
CA ASP A 112 -6.64 -7.39 13.90
C ASP A 112 -6.36 -8.19 12.62
N ALA A 113 -5.44 -9.15 12.73
CA ALA A 113 -5.05 -10.04 11.65
C ALA A 113 -6.24 -10.84 11.10
N GLN A 114 -7.23 -11.17 11.95
CA GLN A 114 -8.46 -11.86 11.51
C GLN A 114 -9.28 -10.97 10.58
N THR A 115 -9.42 -9.70 10.90
CA THR A 115 -10.16 -8.73 10.07
C THR A 115 -9.45 -8.50 8.73
N ILE A 116 -8.11 -8.39 8.71
CA ILE A 116 -7.33 -8.30 7.47
C ILE A 116 -7.55 -9.53 6.60
N LEU A 117 -7.42 -10.72 7.18
CA LEU A 117 -7.62 -12.00 6.47
C LEU A 117 -9.04 -12.11 5.93
N TYR A 118 -10.04 -11.76 6.74
CA TYR A 118 -11.44 -11.77 6.33
C TYR A 118 -11.71 -10.83 5.16
N CYS A 119 -11.22 -9.58 5.22
CA CYS A 119 -11.37 -8.61 4.13
C CYS A 119 -10.69 -9.07 2.83
N TRP A 120 -9.52 -9.71 2.93
CA TRP A 120 -8.82 -10.27 1.77
C TRP A 120 -9.59 -11.45 1.17
N LEU A 121 -10.03 -12.39 2.01
CA LEU A 121 -10.83 -13.55 1.59
C LEU A 121 -12.15 -13.12 0.96
N ALA A 122 -12.84 -12.12 1.52
CA ALA A 122 -14.12 -11.65 1.00
C ALA A 122 -14.02 -11.14 -0.44
N LYS A 123 -12.93 -10.44 -0.77
CA LYS A 123 -12.72 -9.89 -2.11
C LYS A 123 -12.22 -10.92 -3.13
N ARG A 124 -11.36 -11.86 -2.70
CA ARG A 124 -10.64 -12.75 -3.63
C ARG A 124 -11.10 -14.20 -3.61
N ARG A 125 -11.70 -14.66 -2.50
CA ARG A 125 -12.14 -16.04 -2.23
C ARG A 125 -13.47 -16.07 -1.47
N PRO A 126 -14.56 -15.53 -2.04
CA PRO A 126 -15.87 -15.51 -1.40
C PRO A 126 -16.44 -16.93 -1.18
N ASP A 127 -15.96 -17.91 -1.96
CA ASP A 127 -16.25 -19.34 -1.80
C ASP A 127 -15.89 -19.85 -0.40
N LEU A 128 -14.71 -19.49 0.10
CA LEU A 128 -14.25 -19.93 1.43
C LEU A 128 -15.10 -19.31 2.55
N ILE A 129 -15.50 -18.05 2.41
CA ILE A 129 -16.41 -17.40 3.37
C ILE A 129 -17.80 -18.06 3.35
N ALA A 130 -18.31 -18.42 2.17
CA ALA A 130 -19.59 -19.12 2.06
C ALA A 130 -19.54 -20.50 2.76
N VAL A 131 -18.46 -21.26 2.56
CA VAL A 131 -18.26 -22.56 3.23
C VAL A 131 -18.17 -22.40 4.76
N GLU A 132 -17.45 -21.39 5.25
CA GLU A 132 -17.39 -21.12 6.69
C GLU A 132 -18.77 -20.82 7.28
N LYS A 133 -19.58 -20.01 6.57
CA LYS A 133 -20.97 -19.73 6.98
C LYS A 133 -21.84 -20.98 7.01
N LEU A 134 -21.73 -21.84 6.00
CA LEU A 134 -22.47 -23.12 5.96
C LEU A 134 -22.06 -24.03 7.13
N ARG A 135 -20.76 -24.13 7.44
CA ARG A 135 -20.27 -24.89 8.59
C ARG A 135 -20.81 -24.36 9.92
N LYS A 136 -20.88 -23.04 10.09
CA LYS A 136 -21.47 -22.40 11.29
C LYS A 136 -22.95 -22.76 11.44
N ARG A 137 -23.73 -22.63 10.36
CA ARG A 137 -25.15 -23.01 10.34
C ARG A 137 -25.38 -24.49 10.66
N LEU A 138 -24.53 -25.37 10.13
CA LEU A 138 -24.63 -26.80 10.42
C LEU A 138 -24.42 -27.09 11.92
N LYS A 139 -23.41 -26.45 12.54
CA LYS A 139 -23.17 -26.57 14.00
C LYS A 139 -24.34 -26.02 14.82
N GLU A 140 -24.92 -24.90 14.40
CA GLU A 140 -26.11 -24.32 15.06
C GLU A 140 -27.31 -25.28 15.00
N GLN A 141 -27.55 -25.91 13.84
CA GLN A 141 -28.61 -26.92 13.73
C GLN A 141 -28.31 -28.14 14.60
N GLN A 142 -27.07 -28.62 14.68
CA GLN A 142 -26.73 -29.75 15.56
C GLN A 142 -27.02 -29.46 17.04
N ASN A 143 -26.81 -28.22 17.48
CA ASN A 143 -26.96 -27.82 18.88
C ASN A 143 -28.37 -27.32 19.25
N ASN A 144 -29.22 -27.03 18.25
CA ASN A 144 -30.56 -26.47 18.47
C ASN A 144 -31.59 -27.07 17.50
N SER A 145 -32.38 -28.02 18.00
CA SER A 145 -33.45 -28.67 17.24
C SER A 145 -34.58 -27.73 16.82
N ALA A 146 -34.72 -26.56 17.45
CA ALA A 146 -35.69 -25.55 17.03
C ALA A 146 -35.35 -24.93 15.65
N LEU A 147 -34.07 -24.97 15.25
CA LEU A 147 -33.59 -24.49 13.94
C LEU A 147 -33.73 -25.53 12.82
N TRP A 148 -34.26 -26.72 13.12
CA TRP A 148 -34.45 -27.76 12.12
C TRP A 148 -35.64 -27.44 11.19
N PRO A 149 -35.63 -27.96 9.96
CA PRO A 149 -36.79 -27.92 9.08
C PRO A 149 -38.05 -28.43 9.78
N PRO A 150 -39.25 -27.85 9.52
CA PRO A 150 -40.50 -28.27 10.16
C PRO A 150 -40.76 -29.78 10.06
N SER A 151 -40.46 -30.39 8.91
CA SER A 151 -40.59 -31.84 8.70
C SER A 151 -39.76 -32.66 9.69
N LEU A 152 -38.51 -32.27 9.93
CA LEU A 152 -37.62 -32.94 10.88
C LEU A 152 -38.03 -32.68 12.33
N ARG A 153 -38.50 -31.47 12.67
CA ARG A 153 -39.02 -31.17 14.02
C ARG A 153 -40.25 -32.00 14.37
N LEU A 154 -41.19 -32.14 13.43
CA LEU A 154 -42.40 -32.95 13.62
C LEU A 154 -42.07 -34.43 13.82
N LEU A 155 -41.10 -34.97 13.08
CA LEU A 155 -40.62 -36.34 13.27
C LEU A 155 -39.98 -36.52 14.64
N PHE A 156 -39.13 -35.58 15.07
CA PHE A 156 -38.47 -35.64 16.38
C PHE A 156 -39.49 -35.57 17.53
N ALA A 157 -40.50 -34.69 17.45
CA ALA A 157 -41.56 -34.60 18.45
C ALA A 157 -42.41 -35.89 18.52
N LYS A 158 -42.70 -36.52 17.38
CA LYS A 158 -43.40 -37.82 17.35
C LYS A 158 -42.59 -38.94 18.03
N LEU A 159 -41.27 -38.93 17.90
CA LEU A 159 -40.39 -39.91 18.56
C LEU A 159 -40.31 -39.73 20.08
N GLN A 160 -40.53 -38.52 20.59
CA GLN A 160 -40.52 -38.24 22.03
C GLN A 160 -41.86 -38.52 22.72
N ALA A 161 -42.94 -38.69 21.96
CA ALA A 161 -44.30 -38.91 22.47
C ALA A 161 -44.72 -40.39 22.50
N ASN A 162 -43.87 -41.29 21.97
CA ASN A 162 -43.96 -42.74 22.14
C ASN A 162 -43.07 -43.17 23.31
#